data_AF-A0A9Q4BNG8-F1
#
_entry.id   AF-A0A9Q4BNG8-F1
#
_cell.length_a   1.000
_cell.length_b   1.000
_cell.length_c   1.000
_cell.angle_alpha   90.00
_cell.angle_beta   90.00
_cell.angle_gamma   90.00
#
_symmetry.space_group_name_H-M   'P 1'
#
loop_
_entity.id
_entity.type
_entity.pdbx_description
1 polymer ?
#
loop_
_entity_poly.entity_id
_entity_poly.type
_entity_poly.pdbx_seq_one_letter_code
_entity_poly.pdbx_strand_id
1 'polypeptide(L)'
;MKTTLFILLIIISSELHPQVRLDSAYTHKSADQLKEILDRWAKQSKSINKDELKQKYNFEKYTYEIFEDFYTPKSLSRIGHSEFGDSIYIDIKYAFVQNEVLIEIYDKLIYDNFDTIGDPKPISKFKLVDFCPRVKVPNAKVIYLDEFVSSEIKDFLKGKFVPLGEGNIMSPASAEGESLDRLEFLNKFTKIFPGHWGGYWQIETYPKVSIRFNKSLTKAVVDFRLVYQGGAALYERIGNKWKFKKSSILWIE
;
A
#
# COMPACT_ATOMS: atom_id res chain seq x y z
N MET A 1 -63.12 24.32 -6.58
CA MET A 1 -62.11 23.77 -5.65
C MET A 1 -60.74 24.02 -6.24
N LYS A 2 -59.91 24.84 -5.59
CA LYS A 2 -58.53 25.10 -5.99
C LYS A 2 -57.63 24.12 -5.24
N THR A 3 -56.94 23.24 -5.96
CA THR A 3 -55.99 22.30 -5.38
C THR A 3 -54.60 22.95 -5.44
N THR A 4 -54.11 23.40 -4.29
CA THR A 4 -52.75 23.94 -4.14
C THR A 4 -51.77 22.78 -4.08
N LEU A 5 -50.84 22.72 -5.05
CA LEU A 5 -49.75 21.77 -5.08
C LEU A 5 -48.62 22.28 -4.18
N PHE A 6 -48.33 21.59 -3.08
CA PHE A 6 -47.14 21.83 -2.27
C PHE A 6 -45.95 21.06 -2.84
N ILE A 7 -45.00 21.78 -3.45
CA ILE A 7 -43.69 21.22 -3.79
C ILE A 7 -42.81 21.37 -2.56
N LEU A 8 -42.49 20.25 -1.90
CA LEU A 8 -41.52 20.20 -0.81
C LEU A 8 -40.12 20.19 -1.42
N LEU A 9 -39.48 21.37 -1.50
CA LEU A 9 -38.05 21.47 -1.82
C LEU A 9 -37.25 21.03 -0.58
N ILE A 10 -36.77 19.79 -0.57
CA ILE A 10 -35.76 19.36 0.39
C ILE A 10 -34.42 19.94 -0.08
N ILE A 11 -34.07 21.10 0.47
CA ILE A 11 -32.71 21.63 0.35
C ILE A 11 -31.85 20.79 1.30
N ILE A 12 -31.20 19.76 0.76
CA ILE A 12 -30.07 19.13 1.45
C ILE A 12 -28.93 20.16 1.40
N SER A 13 -28.86 21.01 2.43
CA SER A 13 -27.66 21.78 2.72
C SER A 13 -26.58 20.79 3.15
N SER A 14 -25.78 20.33 2.19
CA SER A 14 -24.41 19.95 2.54
C SER A 14 -23.69 21.25 2.83
N GLU A 15 -23.20 21.43 4.06
CA GLU A 15 -22.19 22.42 4.35
C GLU A 15 -20.98 22.11 3.46
N LEU A 16 -20.92 22.77 2.30
CA LEU A 16 -19.80 22.73 1.37
C LEU A 16 -18.68 23.58 1.98
N HIS A 17 -18.05 23.08 3.05
CA HIS A 17 -16.72 23.55 3.37
C HIS A 17 -15.84 23.24 2.14
N PRO A 18 -15.23 24.24 1.48
CA PRO A 18 -14.37 23.98 0.34
C PRO A 18 -13.31 22.97 0.78
N GLN A 19 -13.33 21.79 0.16
CA GLN A 19 -12.45 20.69 0.52
C GLN A 19 -11.01 21.16 0.34
N VAL A 20 -10.27 21.27 1.46
CA VAL A 20 -8.85 21.64 1.43
C VAL A 20 -8.13 20.63 0.51
N ARG A 21 -7.48 21.15 -0.55
CA ARG A 21 -6.74 20.36 -1.55
C ARG A 21 -5.25 20.38 -1.22
N LEU A 22 -4.50 19.37 -1.67
CA LEU A 22 -3.05 19.28 -1.46
C LEU A 22 -2.31 20.52 -2.01
N ASP A 23 -2.68 21.02 -3.19
CA ASP A 23 -2.09 22.23 -3.78
C ASP A 23 -2.31 23.47 -2.92
N SER A 24 -3.49 23.60 -2.29
CA SER A 24 -3.77 24.72 -1.38
C SER A 24 -2.90 24.62 -0.13
N ALA A 25 -2.82 23.44 0.48
CA ALA A 25 -1.98 23.20 1.65
C ALA A 25 -0.50 23.49 1.37
N TYR A 26 -0.01 23.06 0.20
CA TYR A 26 1.35 23.30 -0.25
C TYR A 26 1.63 24.78 -0.53
N THR A 27 0.73 25.47 -1.24
CA THR A 27 0.88 26.90 -1.56
C THR A 27 0.96 27.76 -0.31
N HIS A 28 0.16 27.43 0.71
CA HIS A 28 0.20 28.10 2.02
C HIS A 28 1.27 27.53 2.97
N LYS A 29 2.05 26.53 2.54
CA LYS A 29 3.05 25.79 3.33
C LYS A 29 2.49 25.26 4.66
N SER A 30 1.19 24.97 4.72
CA SER A 30 0.47 24.66 5.95
C SER A 30 0.51 23.17 6.27
N ALA A 31 1.30 22.82 7.29
CA ALA A 31 1.35 21.46 7.82
C ALA A 31 0.00 21.02 8.43
N ASP A 32 -0.75 21.95 9.02
CA ASP A 32 -2.07 21.66 9.61
C ASP A 32 -3.10 21.32 8.54
N GLN A 33 -3.10 22.04 7.41
CA GLN A 33 -3.97 21.71 6.27
C GLN A 33 -3.62 20.37 5.66
N LEU A 34 -2.33 20.05 5.51
CA LEU A 34 -1.91 18.73 5.05
C LEU A 34 -2.39 17.63 6.01
N LYS A 35 -2.23 17.85 7.32
CA LYS A 35 -2.71 16.93 8.35
C LYS A 35 -4.24 16.74 8.28
N GLU A 36 -5.00 17.81 8.06
CA GLU A 36 -6.46 17.75 7.90
C GLU A 36 -6.87 16.87 6.70
N ILE A 37 -6.18 17.01 5.57
CA ILE A 37 -6.40 16.17 4.38
C ILE A 37 -6.15 14.70 4.71
N LEU A 38 -4.99 14.39 5.29
CA LEU A 38 -4.60 13.02 5.63
C LEU A 38 -5.52 12.40 6.70
N ASP A 39 -5.96 13.18 7.68
CA ASP A 39 -6.93 12.76 8.70
C ASP A 39 -8.28 12.38 8.10
N ARG A 40 -8.72 13.12 7.08
CA ARG A 40 -9.96 12.84 6.34
C ARG A 40 -9.86 11.53 5.56
N TRP A 41 -8.77 11.33 4.81
CA TRP A 41 -8.52 10.10 4.08
C TRP A 41 -8.41 8.90 5.01
N ALA A 42 -7.73 9.05 6.15
CA ALA A 42 -7.65 8.00 7.17
C ALA A 42 -9.02 7.67 7.79
N LYS A 43 -9.88 8.68 8.01
CA LYS A 43 -11.25 8.47 8.51
C LYS A 43 -12.13 7.72 7.49
N GLN A 44 -11.90 7.93 6.20
CA GLN A 44 -12.60 7.26 5.11
C GLN A 44 -12.08 5.83 4.88
N SER A 45 -10.81 5.56 5.22
CA SER A 45 -10.16 4.25 5.10
C SER A 45 -10.67 3.27 6.14
N LYS A 46 -11.75 2.56 5.82
CA LYS A 46 -12.35 1.53 6.69
C LYS A 46 -11.84 0.15 6.31
N SER A 47 -11.29 -0.57 7.28
CA SER A 47 -10.90 -1.97 7.08
C SER A 47 -12.14 -2.85 6.84
N ILE A 48 -11.94 -3.99 6.15
CA ILE A 48 -12.98 -5.01 5.98
C ILE A 48 -13.57 -5.38 7.35
N ASN A 49 -14.90 -5.55 7.39
CA ASN A 49 -15.55 -5.95 8.62
C ASN A 49 -15.44 -7.48 8.85
N LYS A 50 -15.59 -7.93 10.09
CA LYS A 50 -15.40 -9.36 10.44
C LYS A 50 -16.43 -10.28 9.78
N ASP A 51 -17.64 -9.80 9.55
CA ASP A 51 -18.72 -10.62 9.02
C ASP A 51 -18.64 -10.74 7.49
N GLU A 52 -18.24 -9.67 6.80
CA GLU A 52 -17.81 -9.69 5.40
C GLU A 52 -16.68 -10.69 5.20
N LEU A 53 -15.63 -10.63 6.05
CA LEU A 53 -14.50 -11.54 5.93
C LEU A 53 -14.91 -13.02 6.11
N LYS A 54 -15.87 -13.33 7.00
CA LYS A 54 -16.34 -14.71 7.19
C LYS A 54 -17.00 -15.29 5.95
N GLN A 55 -17.64 -14.45 5.14
CA GLN A 55 -18.35 -14.84 3.91
C GLN A 55 -17.40 -15.09 2.72
N LYS A 56 -16.14 -14.64 2.82
CA LYS A 56 -15.13 -14.81 1.76
C LYS A 56 -14.68 -16.26 1.58
N TYR A 57 -14.14 -16.56 0.41
CA TYR A 57 -13.51 -17.86 0.13
C TYR A 57 -12.27 -18.07 1.00
N ASN A 58 -11.86 -19.32 1.19
CA ASN A 58 -10.73 -19.63 2.07
C ASN A 58 -9.42 -18.96 1.62
N PHE A 59 -9.13 -18.92 0.31
CA PHE A 59 -7.93 -18.26 -0.19
C PHE A 59 -7.93 -16.76 0.13
N GLU A 60 -9.08 -16.08 0.01
CA GLU A 60 -9.20 -14.67 0.40
C GLU A 60 -8.96 -14.49 1.90
N LYS A 61 -9.66 -15.28 2.74
CA LYS A 61 -9.49 -15.23 4.21
C LYS A 61 -8.04 -15.43 4.63
N TYR A 62 -7.35 -16.36 3.97
CA TYR A 62 -5.94 -16.65 4.21
C TYR A 62 -5.02 -15.54 3.72
N THR A 63 -5.35 -14.88 2.61
CA THR A 63 -4.64 -13.67 2.17
C THR A 63 -4.73 -12.57 3.21
N TYR A 64 -5.92 -12.30 3.79
CA TYR A 64 -6.07 -11.35 4.89
C TYR A 64 -5.23 -11.74 6.11
N GLU A 65 -5.30 -13.01 6.55
CA GLU A 65 -4.55 -13.50 7.71
C GLU A 65 -3.03 -13.35 7.52
N ILE A 66 -2.51 -13.76 6.35
CA ILE A 66 -1.08 -13.66 6.02
C ILE A 66 -0.66 -12.20 5.87
N PHE A 67 -1.44 -11.37 5.19
CA PHE A 67 -1.12 -9.95 5.01
C PHE A 67 -1.07 -9.22 6.34
N GLU A 68 -2.09 -9.40 7.19
CA GLU A 68 -2.18 -8.75 8.50
C GLU A 68 -1.03 -9.15 9.44
N ASP A 69 -0.54 -10.40 9.33
CA ASP A 69 0.66 -10.85 10.04
C ASP A 69 1.95 -10.29 9.42
N PHE A 70 2.08 -10.28 8.09
CA PHE A 70 3.30 -9.91 7.38
C PHE A 70 3.57 -8.40 7.37
N TYR A 71 2.52 -7.59 7.25
CA TYR A 71 2.65 -6.14 7.04
C TYR A 71 3.04 -5.42 8.35
N THR A 72 4.35 -5.35 8.60
CA THR A 72 4.94 -4.71 9.78
C THR A 72 5.93 -3.62 9.38
N PRO A 73 5.47 -2.47 8.83
CA PRO A 73 6.34 -1.43 8.24
C PRO A 73 7.31 -0.79 9.23
N LYS A 74 7.04 -0.86 10.55
CA LYS A 74 7.91 -0.34 11.61
C LYS A 74 8.96 -1.35 12.10
N SER A 75 9.00 -2.55 11.52
CA SER A 75 9.87 -3.66 11.94
C SER A 75 10.37 -4.46 10.72
N LEU A 76 11.01 -3.75 9.77
CA LEU A 76 11.40 -4.34 8.49
C LEU A 76 12.47 -5.43 8.62
N SER A 77 13.31 -5.38 9.66
CA SER A 77 14.35 -6.39 9.95
C SER A 77 13.82 -7.83 10.02
N ARG A 78 12.53 -8.02 10.30
CA ARG A 78 11.86 -9.34 10.30
C ARG A 78 11.86 -10.00 8.92
N ILE A 79 11.83 -9.20 7.85
CA ILE A 79 11.67 -9.68 6.47
C ILE A 79 12.94 -9.55 5.64
N GLY A 80 14.04 -9.11 6.26
CA GLY A 80 15.32 -8.79 5.64
C GLY A 80 15.78 -7.40 6.05
N HIS A 81 17.01 -7.03 5.68
CA HIS A 81 17.51 -5.67 5.93
C HIS A 81 17.27 -4.78 4.71
N SER A 82 16.67 -3.60 4.93
CA SER A 82 16.49 -2.63 3.87
C SER A 82 17.81 -1.89 3.58
N GLU A 83 18.13 -1.66 2.30
CA GLU A 83 19.25 -0.79 1.90
C GLU A 83 19.08 0.66 2.37
N PHE A 84 17.84 1.07 2.64
CA PHE A 84 17.51 2.38 3.20
C PHE A 84 17.47 2.37 4.74
N GLY A 85 17.78 1.23 5.36
CA GLY A 85 17.74 0.99 6.79
C GLY A 85 16.37 0.51 7.29
N ASP A 86 16.37 -0.22 8.39
CA ASP A 86 15.15 -0.87 8.92
C ASP A 86 14.20 0.11 9.62
N SER A 87 14.63 1.36 9.80
CA SER A 87 13.92 2.43 10.50
C SER A 87 13.29 3.47 9.56
N ILE A 88 13.28 3.27 8.24
CA ILE A 88 12.76 4.26 7.26
C ILE A 88 11.35 4.76 7.55
N TYR A 89 10.54 3.95 8.22
CA TYR A 89 9.17 4.31 8.56
C TYR A 89 8.97 4.66 10.03
N ILE A 90 10.00 4.68 10.89
CA ILE A 90 9.82 4.80 12.35
C ILE A 90 9.00 6.03 12.76
N ASP A 91 9.13 7.15 12.03
CA ASP A 91 8.52 8.43 12.37
C ASP A 91 7.23 8.79 11.61
N ILE A 92 6.81 7.99 10.61
CA ILE A 92 5.60 8.30 9.85
C ILE A 92 4.36 8.37 10.76
N LYS A 93 3.45 9.29 10.41
CA LYS A 93 2.15 9.50 11.07
C LYS A 93 1.00 8.93 10.26
N TYR A 94 1.20 8.71 8.97
CA TYR A 94 0.24 8.06 8.07
C TYR A 94 0.96 6.99 7.25
N ALA A 95 0.36 5.81 7.15
CA ALA A 95 0.83 4.71 6.34
C ALA A 95 -0.11 4.52 5.14
N PHE A 96 0.46 4.56 3.95
CA PHE A 96 -0.25 4.27 2.70
C PHE A 96 -0.18 2.77 2.42
N VAL A 97 -1.29 2.07 2.63
CA VAL A 97 -1.37 0.61 2.51
C VAL A 97 -2.01 0.25 1.17
N GLN A 98 -1.48 -0.75 0.47
CA GLN A 98 -2.07 -1.20 -0.80
C GLN A 98 -3.56 -1.58 -0.62
N ASN A 99 -4.41 -1.15 -1.54
CA ASN A 99 -5.83 -1.53 -1.56
C ASN A 99 -6.15 -2.66 -2.54
N GLU A 100 -5.13 -3.23 -3.16
CA GLU A 100 -5.23 -4.37 -4.06
C GLU A 100 -4.16 -5.40 -3.75
N VAL A 101 -4.46 -6.68 -3.94
CA VAL A 101 -3.48 -7.77 -3.80
C VAL A 101 -3.68 -8.81 -4.88
N LEU A 102 -2.58 -9.15 -5.56
CA LEU A 102 -2.53 -10.25 -6.51
C LEU A 102 -2.40 -11.57 -5.75
N ILE A 103 -3.23 -12.53 -6.14
CA ILE A 103 -3.22 -13.89 -5.62
C ILE A 103 -3.06 -14.86 -6.78
N GLU A 104 -2.15 -15.80 -6.65
CA GLU A 104 -1.98 -16.87 -7.63
C GLU A 104 -2.05 -18.23 -6.92
N ILE A 105 -2.73 -19.20 -7.54
CA ILE A 105 -2.84 -20.56 -7.01
C ILE A 105 -2.14 -21.49 -7.99
N TYR A 106 -1.26 -22.32 -7.45
CA TYR A 106 -0.46 -23.28 -8.18
C TYR A 106 -0.84 -24.72 -7.79
N ASP A 107 -0.82 -25.64 -8.75
CA ASP A 107 -1.05 -27.06 -8.43
C ASP A 107 0.04 -27.60 -7.49
N LYS A 108 1.30 -27.27 -7.81
CA LYS A 108 2.47 -27.45 -6.95
C LYS A 108 3.23 -26.13 -6.89
N LEU A 109 3.61 -25.73 -5.67
CA LEU A 109 4.37 -24.51 -5.42
C LEU A 109 5.80 -24.92 -5.00
N ILE A 110 6.82 -24.38 -5.68
CA ILE A 110 8.21 -24.56 -5.29
C ILE A 110 8.45 -23.74 -4.03
N TYR A 111 8.36 -24.41 -2.88
CA TYR A 111 8.30 -23.75 -1.58
C TYR A 111 9.69 -23.51 -0.99
N ASP A 112 10.68 -24.33 -1.32
CA ASP A 112 11.84 -24.47 -0.44
C ASP A 112 12.94 -23.41 -0.67
N ASN A 113 13.02 -22.84 -1.88
CA ASN A 113 14.13 -21.98 -2.31
C ASN A 113 13.74 -20.54 -2.71
N PHE A 114 12.50 -20.11 -2.46
CA PHE A 114 11.94 -18.82 -2.89
C PHE A 114 11.90 -18.58 -4.41
N ASP A 115 12.59 -19.40 -5.18
CA ASP A 115 12.72 -19.29 -6.62
C ASP A 115 11.39 -19.56 -7.33
N THR A 116 11.03 -18.68 -8.27
CA THR A 116 9.90 -18.85 -9.19
C THR A 116 10.32 -19.57 -10.47
N ILE A 117 11.64 -19.67 -10.74
CA ILE A 117 12.18 -20.39 -11.90
C ILE A 117 11.80 -21.87 -11.73
N GLY A 118 10.88 -22.31 -12.59
CA GLY A 118 10.36 -23.67 -12.60
C GLY A 118 9.00 -23.86 -11.92
N ASP A 119 8.42 -22.82 -11.31
CA ASP A 119 7.02 -22.90 -10.90
C ASP A 119 6.16 -23.16 -12.16
N PRO A 120 5.20 -24.11 -12.10
CA PRO A 120 4.28 -24.31 -13.22
C PRO A 120 3.44 -23.05 -13.41
N LYS A 121 2.80 -22.88 -14.56
CA LYS A 121 1.83 -21.77 -14.70
C LYS A 121 0.76 -21.89 -13.60
N PRO A 122 0.37 -20.78 -12.95
CA PRO A 122 -0.67 -20.83 -11.95
C PRO A 122 -1.97 -21.33 -12.58
N ILE A 123 -2.66 -22.21 -11.87
CA ILE A 123 -3.95 -22.76 -12.28
C ILE A 123 -5.07 -21.74 -12.11
N SER A 124 -4.86 -20.71 -11.29
CA SER A 124 -5.79 -19.58 -11.12
C SER A 124 -5.05 -18.32 -10.70
N LYS A 125 -5.54 -17.16 -11.17
CA LYS A 125 -5.08 -15.84 -10.77
C LYS A 125 -6.28 -15.00 -10.35
N PHE A 126 -6.16 -14.30 -9.22
CA PHE A 126 -7.17 -13.40 -8.69
C PHE A 126 -6.53 -12.07 -8.34
N LYS A 127 -7.25 -10.98 -8.56
CA LYS A 127 -6.90 -9.67 -8.01
C LYS A 127 -7.99 -9.28 -7.04
N LEU A 128 -7.67 -9.23 -5.74
CA LEU A 128 -8.59 -8.65 -4.78
C LEU A 128 -8.47 -7.15 -4.85
N VAL A 129 -9.58 -6.49 -5.16
CA VAL A 129 -9.75 -5.04 -5.08
C VAL A 129 -10.51 -4.72 -3.80
N ASP A 130 -10.42 -3.47 -3.33
CA ASP A 130 -10.98 -3.04 -2.05
C ASP A 130 -10.51 -3.92 -0.89
N PHE A 131 -9.22 -4.24 -0.90
CA PHE A 131 -8.63 -5.23 -0.02
C PHE A 131 -8.60 -4.79 1.45
N CYS A 132 -8.50 -3.49 1.76
CA CYS A 132 -8.74 -2.92 3.10
C CYS A 132 -8.40 -3.82 4.34
N PRO A 133 -7.18 -4.38 4.48
CA PRO A 133 -6.84 -5.35 5.53
C PRO A 133 -6.77 -4.68 6.91
N ARG A 134 -7.06 -5.39 8.00
CA ARG A 134 -7.15 -4.81 9.37
C ARG A 134 -5.77 -4.64 10.02
N VAL A 135 -4.84 -4.04 9.28
CA VAL A 135 -3.49 -3.77 9.75
C VAL A 135 -3.45 -2.66 10.80
N LYS A 136 -2.48 -2.77 11.71
CA LYS A 136 -2.19 -1.74 12.71
C LYS A 136 -0.76 -1.30 12.53
N VAL A 137 -0.56 -0.01 12.29
CA VAL A 137 0.76 0.60 12.22
C VAL A 137 0.96 1.41 13.50
N PRO A 138 1.93 1.04 14.37
CA PRO A 138 2.17 1.78 15.61
C PRO A 138 2.37 3.28 15.36
N ASN A 139 1.63 4.10 16.12
CA ASN A 139 1.68 5.57 16.07
C ASN A 139 1.39 6.20 14.69
N ALA A 140 0.75 5.46 13.77
CA ALA A 140 0.34 5.99 12.48
C ALA A 140 -1.11 5.60 12.15
N LYS A 141 -1.79 6.46 11.39
CA LYS A 141 -3.10 6.17 10.81
C LYS A 141 -2.93 5.44 9.48
N VAL A 142 -3.86 4.55 9.16
CA VAL A 142 -3.84 3.80 7.88
C VAL A 142 -4.69 4.54 6.86
N ILE A 143 -4.15 4.69 5.65
CA ILE A 143 -4.86 5.16 4.47
C ILE A 143 -4.72 4.07 3.42
N TYR A 144 -5.82 3.50 2.94
CA TYR A 144 -5.77 2.55 1.82
C TYR A 144 -5.63 3.31 0.51
N LEU A 145 -4.66 2.91 -0.32
CA LEU A 145 -4.42 3.50 -1.63
C LEU A 145 -5.44 2.96 -2.64
N ASP A 146 -6.64 3.51 -2.60
CA ASP A 146 -7.60 3.39 -3.70
C ASP A 146 -7.18 4.27 -4.90
N GLU A 147 -7.98 4.23 -5.96
CA GLU A 147 -7.72 5.00 -7.18
C GLU A 147 -7.70 6.50 -6.91
N PHE A 148 -8.62 7.01 -6.08
CA PHE A 148 -8.75 8.43 -5.78
C PHE A 148 -7.55 8.97 -4.99
N VAL A 149 -7.15 8.30 -3.90
CA VAL A 149 -5.99 8.72 -3.10
C VAL A 149 -4.72 8.63 -3.94
N SER A 150 -4.59 7.56 -4.73
CA SER A 150 -3.43 7.37 -5.61
C SER A 150 -3.33 8.46 -6.68
N SER A 151 -4.44 8.86 -7.31
CA SER A 151 -4.44 9.91 -8.31
C SER A 151 -4.13 11.27 -7.70
N GLU A 152 -4.77 11.63 -6.57
CA GLU A 152 -4.54 12.91 -5.89
C GLU A 152 -3.06 13.08 -5.50
N ILE A 153 -2.41 12.02 -5.00
CA ILE A 153 -0.98 12.07 -4.66
C ILE A 153 -0.11 12.22 -5.91
N LYS A 154 -0.37 11.44 -6.98
CA LYS A 154 0.42 11.50 -8.22
C LYS A 154 0.30 12.86 -8.90
N ASP A 155 -0.92 13.37 -9.01
CA ASP A 155 -1.18 14.68 -9.61
C ASP A 155 -0.51 15.79 -8.80
N PHE A 156 -0.59 15.70 -7.47
CA PHE A 156 0.07 16.64 -6.58
C PHE A 156 1.59 16.61 -6.73
N LEU A 157 2.21 15.43 -6.75
CA LEU A 157 3.67 15.27 -6.80
C LEU A 157 4.27 15.66 -8.16
N LYS A 158 3.46 15.71 -9.22
CA LYS A 158 3.91 15.89 -10.61
C LYS A 158 4.88 14.76 -11.01
N GLY A 159 5.73 14.97 -12.01
CA GLY A 159 6.58 13.91 -12.54
C GLY A 159 7.92 14.40 -13.08
N LYS A 160 8.53 15.40 -12.46
CA LYS A 160 9.89 15.83 -12.82
C LYS A 160 10.92 15.06 -12.02
N PHE A 161 11.79 14.36 -12.73
CA PHE A 161 12.82 13.51 -12.16
C PHE A 161 14.16 13.79 -12.83
N VAL A 162 15.21 13.76 -12.02
CA VAL A 162 16.56 13.49 -12.50
C VAL A 162 16.60 12.02 -12.92
N PRO A 163 17.07 11.69 -14.14
CA PRO A 163 17.13 10.31 -14.60
C PRO A 163 18.13 9.49 -13.77
N LEU A 164 17.94 8.17 -13.79
CA LEU A 164 18.93 7.22 -13.30
C LEU A 164 20.30 7.51 -13.93
N GLY A 165 21.35 7.41 -13.13
CA GLY A 165 22.72 7.51 -13.62
C GLY A 165 23.28 8.93 -13.67
N GLU A 166 22.45 9.94 -13.40
CA GLU A 166 22.91 11.33 -13.36
C GLU A 166 23.88 11.54 -12.20
N GLY A 167 25.06 12.11 -12.49
CA GLY A 167 26.17 12.27 -11.54
C GLY A 167 26.98 10.99 -11.29
N ASN A 168 26.33 9.82 -11.15
CA ASN A 168 26.97 8.51 -11.05
C ASN A 168 26.05 7.41 -11.62
N ILE A 169 26.63 6.44 -12.34
CA ILE A 169 25.92 5.32 -12.97
C ILE A 169 25.07 4.47 -12.01
N MET A 170 25.37 4.51 -10.72
CA MET A 170 24.64 3.77 -9.68
C MET A 170 23.56 4.61 -8.97
N SER A 171 23.37 5.87 -9.35
CA SER A 171 22.38 6.75 -8.71
C SER A 171 20.97 6.40 -9.19
N PRO A 172 20.03 6.05 -8.29
CA PRO A 172 18.62 5.94 -8.66
C PRO A 172 18.09 7.30 -9.10
N ALA A 173 17.02 7.29 -9.89
CA ALA A 173 16.32 8.52 -10.23
C ALA A 173 15.81 9.23 -8.96
N SER A 174 15.79 10.56 -9.00
CA SER A 174 15.36 11.39 -7.88
C SER A 174 14.39 12.46 -8.32
N ALA A 175 13.52 12.91 -7.41
CA ALA A 175 12.68 14.07 -7.65
C ALA A 175 13.54 15.34 -7.83
N GLU A 176 13.09 16.29 -8.64
CA GLU A 176 13.74 17.59 -8.78
C GLU A 176 12.75 18.76 -8.87
N GLY A 177 13.30 19.96 -8.61
CA GLY A 177 12.56 21.22 -8.62
C GLY A 177 11.32 21.14 -7.75
N GLU A 178 10.20 21.64 -8.28
CA GLU A 178 8.93 21.67 -7.55
C GLU A 178 8.43 20.26 -7.14
N SER A 179 8.78 19.19 -7.88
CA SER A 179 8.38 17.83 -7.51
C SER A 179 9.08 17.37 -6.23
N LEU A 180 10.34 17.79 -6.03
CA LEU A 180 11.09 17.55 -4.79
C LEU A 180 10.47 18.33 -3.63
N ASP A 181 10.17 19.62 -3.80
CA ASP A 181 9.54 20.44 -2.76
C ASP A 181 8.19 19.87 -2.30
N ARG A 182 7.40 19.36 -3.25
CA ARG A 182 6.10 18.72 -2.99
C ARG A 182 6.25 17.38 -2.31
N LEU A 183 7.24 16.58 -2.72
CA LEU A 183 7.60 15.33 -2.04
C LEU A 183 7.99 15.59 -0.58
N GLU A 184 8.87 16.56 -0.33
CA GLU A 184 9.28 16.95 1.02
C GLU A 184 8.09 17.43 1.86
N PHE A 185 7.16 18.19 1.25
CA PHE A 185 5.94 18.64 1.90
C PHE A 185 5.08 17.47 2.39
N LEU A 186 4.82 16.46 1.54
CA LEU A 186 4.08 15.24 1.93
C LEU A 186 4.84 14.43 2.98
N ASN A 187 6.16 14.29 2.82
CA ASN A 187 7.02 13.48 3.69
C ASN A 187 7.22 14.06 5.10
N LYS A 188 6.60 15.21 5.42
CA LYS A 188 6.44 15.68 6.82
C LYS A 188 5.62 14.70 7.67
N PHE A 189 4.71 13.95 7.06
CA PHE A 189 3.80 13.05 7.78
C PHE A 189 3.81 11.59 7.27
N THR A 190 4.36 11.36 6.08
CA THR A 190 4.45 10.04 5.42
C THR A 190 5.89 9.79 4.94
N LYS A 191 6.09 8.76 4.12
CA LYS A 191 7.35 8.49 3.44
C LYS A 191 7.10 7.86 2.06
N ILE A 192 7.21 8.69 1.04
CA ILE A 192 7.09 8.36 -0.39
C ILE A 192 8.50 8.42 -1.00
N PHE A 193 8.76 7.54 -1.98
CA PHE A 193 10.01 7.49 -2.71
C PHE A 193 9.77 7.76 -4.20
N PRO A 194 10.74 8.37 -4.91
CA PRO A 194 10.82 8.26 -6.38
C PRO A 194 10.87 6.79 -6.80
N GLY A 195 10.44 6.47 -8.01
CA GLY A 195 10.71 5.18 -8.62
C GLY A 195 12.18 5.04 -9.03
N HIS A 196 12.76 3.84 -8.91
CA HIS A 196 14.19 3.60 -9.17
C HIS A 196 14.65 4.13 -10.53
N TRP A 197 13.88 3.81 -11.58
CA TRP A 197 14.15 4.18 -12.97
C TRP A 197 13.61 5.58 -13.35
N GLY A 198 12.93 6.27 -12.42
CA GLY A 198 12.24 7.53 -12.67
C GLY A 198 10.90 7.37 -13.38
N GLY A 199 10.17 8.48 -13.52
CA GLY A 199 8.89 8.52 -14.23
C GLY A 199 7.67 8.01 -13.45
N TYR A 200 7.86 7.53 -12.22
CA TYR A 200 6.77 7.12 -11.32
C TYR A 200 7.14 7.35 -9.85
N TRP A 201 6.14 7.27 -8.98
CA TRP A 201 6.29 7.37 -7.52
C TRP A 201 5.98 6.03 -6.85
N GLN A 202 6.74 5.71 -5.83
CA GLN A 202 6.48 4.64 -4.88
C GLN A 202 5.77 5.21 -3.66
N ILE A 203 4.44 5.13 -3.67
CA ILE A 203 3.57 5.78 -2.69
C ILE A 203 3.33 4.89 -1.48
N GLU A 204 3.32 3.57 -1.68
CA GLU A 204 3.10 2.59 -0.64
C GLU A 204 4.11 2.72 0.51
N THR A 205 3.59 2.67 1.73
CA THR A 205 4.40 2.33 2.91
C THR A 205 4.70 0.82 2.84
N TYR A 206 5.95 0.48 2.55
CA TYR A 206 6.40 -0.89 2.34
C TYR A 206 6.33 -1.75 3.62
N PRO A 207 6.11 -3.08 3.49
CA PRO A 207 6.16 -3.87 2.26
C PRO A 207 4.88 -3.83 1.40
N LYS A 208 5.06 -3.86 0.08
CA LYS A 208 3.99 -4.13 -0.90
C LYS A 208 4.06 -5.60 -1.29
N VAL A 209 2.93 -6.31 -1.31
CA VAL A 209 2.92 -7.77 -1.40
C VAL A 209 1.97 -8.34 -2.46
N SER A 210 2.31 -9.52 -2.95
CA SER A 210 1.43 -10.49 -3.60
C SER A 210 1.56 -11.84 -2.92
N ILE A 211 0.56 -12.72 -3.07
CA ILE A 211 0.54 -14.01 -2.37
C ILE A 211 0.30 -15.15 -3.35
N ARG A 212 1.18 -16.15 -3.32
CA ARG A 212 1.04 -17.40 -4.06
C ARG A 212 0.68 -18.51 -3.10
N PHE A 213 -0.29 -19.34 -3.46
CA PHE A 213 -0.69 -20.52 -2.70
C PHE A 213 -0.45 -21.81 -3.48
N ASN A 214 -0.22 -22.91 -2.76
CA ASN A 214 -0.46 -24.23 -3.33
C ASN A 214 -1.97 -24.56 -3.34
N LYS A 215 -2.38 -25.48 -4.20
CA LYS A 215 -3.80 -25.85 -4.40
C LYS A 215 -4.53 -26.28 -3.13
N SER A 216 -3.85 -26.94 -2.20
CA SER A 216 -4.44 -27.36 -0.92
C SER A 216 -4.54 -26.22 0.11
N LEU A 217 -4.05 -25.02 -0.20
CA LEU A 217 -4.02 -23.85 0.69
C LEU A 217 -3.32 -24.15 2.04
N THR A 218 -2.24 -24.92 2.00
CA THR A 218 -1.43 -25.29 3.17
C THR A 218 -0.07 -24.63 3.18
N LYS A 219 0.39 -24.12 2.03
CA LYS A 219 1.65 -23.41 1.84
C LYS A 219 1.38 -22.12 1.07
N ALA A 220 2.07 -21.06 1.46
CA ALA A 220 2.01 -19.79 0.77
C ALA A 220 3.40 -19.16 0.64
N VAL A 221 3.62 -18.44 -0.45
CA VAL A 221 4.75 -17.53 -0.62
C VAL A 221 4.21 -16.11 -0.72
N VAL A 222 4.76 -15.22 0.08
CA VAL A 222 4.49 -13.79 0.01
C VAL A 222 5.65 -13.18 -0.75
N ASP A 223 5.44 -12.79 -1.99
CA ASP A 223 6.41 -11.99 -2.73
C ASP A 223 6.20 -10.54 -2.32
N PHE A 224 7.29 -9.84 -2.02
CA PHE A 224 7.21 -8.50 -1.49
C PHE A 224 8.26 -7.57 -2.08
N ARG A 225 7.96 -6.29 -2.04
CA ARG A 225 8.85 -5.18 -2.39
C ARG A 225 9.12 -4.31 -1.18
N LEU A 226 10.37 -3.84 -1.05
CA LEU A 226 10.87 -2.85 -0.10
C LEU A 226 11.65 -1.78 -0.87
N VAL A 227 10.98 -0.69 -1.24
CA VAL A 227 11.59 0.38 -2.04
C VAL A 227 12.17 -0.14 -3.37
N TYR A 228 13.50 -0.22 -3.52
CA TYR A 228 14.17 -0.77 -4.70
C TYR A 228 14.62 -2.21 -4.53
N GLN A 229 14.26 -2.85 -3.42
CA GLN A 229 14.53 -4.26 -3.18
C GLN A 229 13.26 -5.08 -3.25
N GLY A 230 13.40 -6.37 -3.46
CA GLY A 230 12.30 -7.30 -3.26
C GLY A 230 12.78 -8.68 -2.86
N GLY A 231 11.81 -9.46 -2.42
CA GLY A 231 12.07 -10.72 -1.76
C GLY A 231 10.84 -11.58 -1.66
N ALA A 232 10.99 -12.68 -0.94
CA ALA A 232 9.89 -13.60 -0.68
C ALA A 232 9.91 -14.11 0.76
N ALA A 233 8.74 -14.44 1.28
CA ALA A 233 8.57 -15.06 2.58
C ALA A 233 7.67 -16.29 2.51
N LEU A 234 8.05 -17.32 3.27
CA LEU A 234 7.33 -18.59 3.31
C LEU A 234 6.38 -18.64 4.49
N TYR A 235 5.16 -19.08 4.21
CA TYR A 235 4.12 -19.34 5.20
C TYR A 235 3.63 -20.79 5.10
N GLU A 236 3.36 -21.40 6.24
CA GLU A 236 2.79 -22.74 6.33
C GLU A 236 1.57 -22.72 7.24
N ARG A 237 0.52 -23.45 6.83
CA ARG A 237 -0.67 -23.61 7.64
C ARG A 237 -0.47 -24.78 8.59
N ILE A 238 -0.32 -24.48 9.88
CA ILE A 238 -0.16 -25.48 10.95
C ILE A 238 -1.41 -25.45 11.81
N GLY A 239 -2.22 -26.50 11.70
CA GLY A 239 -3.57 -26.52 12.25
C GLY A 239 -4.45 -25.44 11.59
N ASN A 240 -5.02 -24.55 12.39
CA ASN A 240 -5.91 -23.49 11.91
C ASN A 240 -5.25 -22.11 11.78
N LYS A 241 -3.92 -22.04 11.79
CA LYS A 241 -3.17 -20.77 11.73
C LYS A 241 -2.09 -20.80 10.66
N TRP A 242 -1.90 -19.69 9.98
CA TRP A 242 -0.71 -19.45 9.17
C TRP A 242 0.49 -19.09 10.06
N LYS A 243 1.65 -19.63 9.70
CA LYS A 243 2.91 -19.43 10.41
C LYS A 243 3.98 -18.97 9.44
N PHE A 244 4.54 -17.80 9.71
CA PHE A 244 5.76 -17.33 9.06
C PHE A 244 6.90 -18.30 9.34
N LYS A 245 7.65 -18.70 8.30
CA LYS A 245 8.75 -19.68 8.40
C LYS A 245 10.11 -19.02 8.19
N LYS A 246 10.27 -18.33 7.07
CA LYS A 246 11.49 -17.60 6.70
C LYS A 246 11.20 -16.56 5.63
N SER A 247 12.10 -15.60 5.47
CA SER A 247 12.10 -14.62 4.40
C SER A 247 13.51 -14.36 3.89
N SER A 248 13.63 -13.84 2.67
CA SER A 248 14.89 -13.34 2.14
C SER A 248 14.62 -12.17 1.19
N ILE A 249 15.55 -11.21 1.18
CA ILE A 249 15.72 -10.31 0.04
C ILE A 249 16.38 -11.13 -1.07
N LEU A 250 15.89 -10.97 -2.30
CA LEU A 250 16.29 -11.77 -3.46
C LEU A 250 16.83 -10.93 -4.59
N TRP A 251 16.42 -9.66 -4.68
CA TRP A 251 16.86 -8.76 -5.73
C TRP A 251 16.87 -7.31 -5.25
N ILE A 252 17.65 -6.50 -5.97
CA ILE A 252 17.73 -5.04 -5.90
C ILE A 252 17.58 -4.56 -7.35
N GLU A 253 16.80 -3.51 -7.58
CA GLU A 253 16.69 -2.83 -8.88
C GLU A 253 17.98 -2.11 -9.26
#